data_AF-A0AAQ3JR10-F1
#
_entry.id   AF-A0AAQ3JR10-F1
#
_cell.length_a   1.000
_cell.length_b   1.000
_cell.length_c   1.000
_cell.angle_alpha   90.00
_cell.angle_beta   90.00
_cell.angle_gamma   90.00
#
_symmetry.space_group_name_H-M   'P 1'
#
loop_
_entity.id
_entity.type
_entity.pdbx_description
1 polymer ?
#
loop_
_entity_poly.entity_id
_entity_poly.type
_entity_poly.pdbx_seq_one_letter_code
_entity_poly.pdbx_strand_id
1 'polypeptide(L)'
;MRTALPESLRRSLCFRCWGNRCISSFADPKRRPFFPFRTTIPPLSFRYYSSSSSLSSCEILLDGSTAEEPPPPPTDTAEVFRRWGCTDAEATFIVNRHRFLRQMNPTILGAKLQILGGLGILGSDLVRVVVSRPRFLACRIGRDLQARLDFLRTLFSSDADLLRAIIRNPTLLNYDVDRTVLPCVRLYESVGVGRLDLGRLLLCRPTVITRSSLDDEKLELLRRTPIRKGATLYKYAVTVLAISHLETLLTKISNLEKFGFSTDEVLSLFARNPNVLTLSVEKVQRNMTYIMGAIKIAPEIILRYPLLIFCNLDRVLRPRHMLGVKMEEMDLQSRMKEPAWLVRAVRMKEQRFLEVFVMCHPEDISSKLMEYYSSFKGLRRLAESSRSTRKKTFPY
;
A
#
# COMPACT_ATOMS: atom_id res chain seq x y z
N MET A 1 -25.42 -2.55 -52.13
CA MET A 1 -25.48 -1.09 -51.87
C MET A 1 -24.76 -0.80 -50.57
N ARG A 2 -23.53 -0.30 -50.66
CA ARG A 2 -22.68 0.08 -49.53
C ARG A 2 -22.91 1.58 -49.29
N THR A 3 -23.55 1.95 -48.20
CA THR A 3 -23.62 3.36 -47.78
C THR A 3 -22.37 3.68 -46.97
N ALA A 4 -21.37 4.23 -47.66
CA ALA A 4 -20.22 4.85 -47.02
C ALA A 4 -20.69 6.10 -46.25
N LEU A 5 -20.32 6.21 -44.98
CA LEU A 5 -20.49 7.43 -44.19
C LEU A 5 -19.63 8.57 -44.79
N PRO A 6 -20.10 9.83 -44.80
CA PRO A 6 -19.43 10.93 -45.49
C PRO A 6 -18.06 11.27 -44.87
N GLU A 7 -17.06 11.53 -45.70
CA GLU A 7 -15.68 11.89 -45.31
C GLU A 7 -15.59 13.17 -44.44
N SER A 8 -16.61 14.03 -44.46
CA SER A 8 -16.65 15.28 -43.69
C SER A 8 -16.81 15.08 -42.17
N LEU A 9 -17.32 13.93 -41.72
CA LEU A 9 -17.43 13.58 -40.29
C LEU A 9 -16.18 12.89 -39.73
N ARG A 10 -15.30 12.32 -40.59
CA ARG A 10 -14.06 11.65 -40.14
C ARG A 10 -12.97 12.61 -39.67
N ARG A 11 -12.98 13.87 -40.15
CA ARG A 11 -11.88 14.84 -39.86
C ARG A 11 -12.16 15.81 -38.70
N SER A 12 -13.41 16.01 -38.29
CA SER A 12 -13.76 17.06 -37.31
C SER A 12 -13.81 16.59 -35.85
N LEU A 13 -14.09 15.30 -35.58
CA LEU A 13 -14.23 14.78 -34.21
C LEU A 13 -12.92 14.34 -33.57
N CYS A 14 -11.87 14.04 -34.35
CA CYS A 14 -10.62 13.50 -33.83
C CYS A 14 -9.66 14.58 -33.31
N PHE A 15 -9.65 15.77 -33.91
CA PHE A 15 -8.66 16.81 -33.57
C PHE A 15 -9.00 17.66 -32.33
N ARG A 16 -10.28 17.84 -31.97
CA ARG A 16 -10.67 18.75 -30.87
C ARG A 16 -10.42 18.21 -29.46
N CYS A 17 -10.34 16.88 -29.27
CA CYS A 17 -9.98 16.29 -27.97
C CYS A 17 -8.47 16.10 -27.76
N TRP A 18 -7.66 16.31 -28.80
CA TRP A 18 -6.25 15.90 -28.86
C TRP A 18 -5.35 17.05 -29.35
N GLY A 19 -5.52 18.24 -28.77
CA GLY A 19 -4.68 19.39 -29.04
C GLY A 19 -3.21 19.17 -28.66
N ASN A 20 -2.32 19.58 -29.58
CA ASN A 20 -0.85 19.54 -29.56
C ASN A 20 -0.17 20.34 -28.43
N ARG A 21 -0.52 20.08 -27.17
CA ARG A 21 0.21 20.60 -26.00
C ARG A 21 0.44 19.50 -24.98
N CYS A 22 1.31 18.53 -25.31
CA CYS A 22 1.95 17.65 -24.33
C CYS A 22 3.11 16.81 -24.90
N ILE A 23 3.76 17.25 -25.98
CA ILE A 23 4.98 16.58 -26.50
C ILE A 23 6.22 16.94 -25.65
N SER A 24 6.12 17.92 -24.73
CA SER A 24 7.25 18.43 -23.94
C SER A 24 7.10 18.29 -22.41
N SER A 25 6.67 17.13 -21.90
CA SER A 25 6.87 16.81 -20.46
C SER A 25 7.11 15.32 -20.18
N PHE A 26 7.94 14.69 -21.02
CA PHE A 26 8.45 13.35 -20.75
C PHE A 26 9.78 13.39 -20.00
N ALA A 27 9.87 14.25 -18.98
CA ALA A 27 10.93 14.29 -17.97
C ALA A 27 10.52 15.25 -16.82
N ASP A 28 9.46 14.92 -16.07
CA ASP A 28 9.20 15.61 -14.79
C ASP A 28 9.50 14.66 -13.62
N PRO A 29 10.62 14.86 -12.89
CA PRO A 29 10.98 14.09 -11.71
C PRO A 29 10.01 14.25 -10.53
N LYS A 30 9.01 15.15 -10.60
CA LYS A 30 8.12 15.49 -9.48
C LYS A 30 6.84 14.65 -9.38
N ARG A 31 6.60 13.67 -10.27
CA ARG A 31 5.42 12.79 -10.15
C ARG A 31 5.67 11.63 -9.20
N ARG A 32 4.80 11.50 -8.18
CA ARG A 32 4.84 10.44 -7.16
C ARG A 32 4.97 9.04 -7.80
N PRO A 33 5.83 8.15 -7.26
CA PRO A 33 5.94 6.79 -7.77
C PRO A 33 4.59 6.08 -7.75
N PHE A 34 4.29 5.37 -8.84
CA PHE A 34 3.11 4.52 -8.91
C PHE A 34 3.29 3.34 -7.95
N PHE A 35 2.70 3.42 -6.77
CA PHE A 35 2.60 2.28 -5.85
C PHE A 35 1.39 1.42 -6.29
N PRO A 36 1.59 0.15 -6.68
CA PRO A 36 0.49 -0.74 -7.04
C PRO A 36 -0.36 -1.13 -5.81
N PHE A 37 0.10 -0.79 -4.60
CA PHE A 37 -0.71 -0.81 -3.38
C PHE A 37 -1.51 0.49 -3.26
N ARG A 38 -2.60 0.59 -4.02
CA ARG A 38 -3.75 1.38 -3.58
C ARG A 38 -4.34 0.62 -2.39
N THR A 39 -3.94 0.98 -1.17
CA THR A 39 -4.89 0.88 -0.06
C THR A 39 -6.01 1.84 -0.42
N THR A 40 -7.19 1.31 -0.76
CA THR A 40 -8.43 2.05 -0.72
C THR A 40 -8.60 2.56 0.71
N ILE A 41 -8.10 3.76 0.95
CA ILE A 41 -8.42 4.56 2.12
C ILE A 41 -9.76 5.24 1.75
N PRO A 42 -10.88 4.94 2.42
CA PRO A 42 -12.06 5.76 2.28
C PRO A 42 -11.71 7.19 2.74
N PRO A 43 -12.19 8.24 2.05
CA PRO A 43 -11.99 9.59 2.52
C PRO A 43 -12.79 9.75 3.81
N LEU A 44 -12.11 9.79 4.96
CA LEU A 44 -12.70 10.37 6.15
C LEU A 44 -12.66 11.88 5.94
N SER A 45 -13.85 12.48 5.91
CA SER A 45 -14.06 13.92 5.79
C SER A 45 -13.40 14.64 6.97
N PHE A 46 -12.22 15.23 6.74
CA PHE A 46 -11.67 16.24 7.62
C PHE A 46 -12.21 17.60 7.21
N ARG A 47 -13.03 18.20 8.08
CA ARG A 47 -13.28 19.65 8.02
C ARG A 47 -11.98 20.34 8.40
N TYR A 48 -11.43 21.13 7.48
CA TYR A 48 -10.35 22.07 7.77
C TYR A 48 -10.90 23.19 8.65
N TYR A 49 -10.35 23.36 9.84
CA TYR A 49 -10.24 24.68 10.46
C TYR A 49 -8.78 25.06 10.46
N SER A 50 -8.45 26.10 9.69
CA SER A 50 -7.13 26.71 9.62
C SER A 50 -7.06 27.96 10.51
N SER A 51 -5.94 28.07 11.21
CA SER A 51 -5.39 29.23 11.95
C SER A 51 -6.12 29.59 13.26
N SER A 52 -5.44 29.89 14.37
CA SER A 52 -4.12 30.49 14.55
C SER A 52 -3.46 30.05 15.87
N SER A 53 -2.19 30.40 15.99
CA SER A 53 -1.27 30.13 17.10
C SER A 53 -1.70 30.68 18.46
N SER A 54 -1.68 29.82 19.48
CA SER A 54 -1.13 30.10 20.82
C SER A 54 -1.11 28.80 21.62
N LEU A 55 0.01 28.51 22.30
CA LEU A 55 0.08 27.51 23.36
C LEU A 55 -1.05 27.77 24.36
N SER A 56 -2.06 26.91 24.39
CA SER A 56 -3.06 26.91 25.44
C SER A 56 -3.19 25.48 25.95
N SER A 57 -2.78 25.30 27.21
CA SER A 57 -3.17 24.19 28.05
C SER A 57 -4.65 23.93 27.88
N CYS A 58 -5.08 22.68 27.74
CA CYS A 58 -6.50 22.34 27.72
C CYS A 58 -7.14 22.77 29.04
N GLU A 59 -7.74 23.95 29.05
CA GLU A 59 -8.74 24.34 30.04
C GLU A 59 -9.95 23.42 29.85
N ILE A 60 -10.11 22.55 30.83
CA ILE A 60 -11.38 21.90 31.13
C ILE A 60 -12.36 23.04 31.40
N LEU A 61 -13.45 23.11 30.62
CA LEU A 61 -14.57 24.01 30.88
C LEU A 61 -15.13 23.71 32.27
N LEU A 62 -14.73 24.52 33.25
CA LEU A 62 -15.32 24.57 34.57
C LEU A 62 -16.57 25.46 34.46
N ASP A 63 -17.71 24.83 34.22
CA ASP A 63 -18.98 25.40 34.67
C ASP A 63 -19.11 25.10 36.18
N GLY A 64 -19.47 26.11 36.96
CA GLY A 64 -19.22 26.15 38.40
C GLY A 64 -19.99 25.13 39.25
N SER A 65 -19.42 24.87 40.45
CA SER A 65 -19.97 24.09 41.58
C SER A 65 -20.14 22.60 41.30
N THR A 66 -19.30 21.69 41.76
CA THR A 66 -18.69 21.50 43.08
C THR A 66 -17.29 20.91 42.89
N ALA A 67 -16.44 20.96 43.92
CA ALA A 67 -15.25 20.11 43.95
C ALA A 67 -15.73 18.65 43.98
N GLU A 68 -15.91 18.04 42.81
CA GLU A 68 -16.16 16.61 42.69
C GLU A 68 -14.95 15.88 43.27
N GLU A 69 -15.18 15.13 44.34
CA GLU A 69 -14.24 14.14 44.81
C GLU A 69 -13.79 13.28 43.62
N PRO A 70 -12.49 12.94 43.52
CA PRO A 70 -12.01 12.08 42.45
C PRO A 70 -12.89 10.82 42.40
N PRO A 71 -13.40 10.43 41.21
CA PRO A 71 -14.36 9.34 41.10
C PRO A 71 -13.79 8.10 41.78
N PRO A 72 -14.62 7.32 42.49
CA PRO A 72 -14.16 6.20 43.30
C PRO A 72 -13.27 5.26 42.47
N PRO A 73 -12.30 4.59 43.11
CA PRO A 73 -11.40 3.69 42.41
C PRO A 73 -12.22 2.64 41.63
N PRO A 74 -11.86 2.36 40.37
CA PRO A 74 -12.65 1.47 39.52
C PRO A 74 -12.72 0.07 40.15
N THR A 75 -13.93 -0.48 40.22
CA THR A 75 -14.21 -1.71 40.96
C THR A 75 -13.79 -2.93 40.14
N ASP A 76 -13.92 -2.85 38.81
CA ASP A 76 -13.53 -3.89 37.88
C ASP A 76 -12.83 -3.32 36.64
N THR A 77 -12.28 -4.22 35.81
CA THR A 77 -11.56 -3.83 34.59
C THR A 77 -12.47 -3.38 33.46
N ALA A 78 -13.74 -3.76 33.45
CA ALA A 78 -14.71 -3.33 32.45
C ALA A 78 -15.11 -1.86 32.65
N GLU A 79 -15.28 -1.42 33.90
CA GLU A 79 -15.47 -0.04 34.31
C GLU A 79 -14.30 0.84 33.84
N VAL A 80 -13.07 0.37 33.99
CA VAL A 80 -11.89 1.07 33.45
C VAL A 80 -12.05 1.28 31.95
N PHE A 81 -12.31 0.24 31.16
CA PHE A 81 -12.48 0.42 29.71
C PHE A 81 -13.64 1.37 29.34
N ARG A 82 -14.74 1.37 30.10
CA ARG A 82 -15.85 2.33 29.91
C ARG A 82 -15.41 3.78 30.10
N ARG A 83 -14.64 4.07 31.16
CA ARG A 83 -14.05 5.41 31.40
C ARG A 83 -13.14 5.88 30.27
N TRP A 84 -12.56 4.95 29.49
CA TRP A 84 -11.68 5.23 28.35
C TRP A 84 -12.40 5.23 26.99
N GLY A 85 -13.73 5.32 27.00
CA GLY A 85 -14.57 5.54 25.80
C GLY A 85 -15.06 4.27 25.11
N CYS A 86 -14.89 3.09 25.73
CA CYS A 86 -15.51 1.86 25.24
C CYS A 86 -16.99 1.77 25.66
N THR A 87 -17.85 1.24 24.80
CA THR A 87 -19.21 0.86 25.18
C THR A 87 -19.20 -0.33 26.16
N ASP A 88 -20.30 -0.53 26.89
CA ASP A 88 -20.43 -1.66 27.83
C ASP A 88 -20.23 -3.03 27.14
N ALA A 89 -20.77 -3.18 25.94
CA ALA A 89 -20.60 -4.36 25.11
C ALA A 89 -19.13 -4.58 24.70
N GLU A 90 -18.41 -3.51 24.31
CA GLU A 90 -16.99 -3.58 23.94
C GLU A 90 -16.09 -3.89 25.15
N ALA A 91 -16.34 -3.25 26.29
CA ALA A 91 -15.60 -3.50 27.53
C ALA A 91 -15.75 -4.96 27.98
N THR A 92 -16.99 -5.45 28.01
CA THR A 92 -17.31 -6.84 28.32
C THR A 92 -16.66 -7.79 27.32
N PHE A 93 -16.70 -7.47 26.02
CA PHE A 93 -16.05 -8.25 24.97
C PHE A 93 -14.53 -8.34 25.17
N ILE A 94 -13.84 -7.22 25.43
CA ILE A 94 -12.39 -7.17 25.65
C ILE A 94 -11.98 -8.05 26.83
N VAL A 95 -12.64 -7.85 27.98
CA VAL A 95 -12.35 -8.57 29.22
C VAL A 95 -12.65 -10.07 29.07
N ASN A 96 -13.70 -10.42 28.33
CA ASN A 96 -14.04 -11.81 28.08
C ASN A 96 -13.08 -12.50 27.11
N ARG A 97 -12.65 -11.78 26.06
CA ARG A 97 -11.72 -12.25 25.04
C ARG A 97 -10.35 -12.59 25.63
N HIS A 98 -9.93 -11.86 26.65
CA HIS A 98 -8.58 -11.93 27.23
C HIS A 98 -8.62 -12.16 28.74
N ARG A 99 -8.60 -13.43 29.14
CA ARG A 99 -8.78 -13.88 30.54
C ARG A 99 -7.88 -13.15 31.56
N PHE A 100 -6.64 -12.81 31.20
CA PHE A 100 -5.73 -12.14 32.13
C PHE A 100 -6.18 -10.72 32.51
N LEU A 101 -6.98 -10.05 31.67
CA LEU A 101 -7.52 -8.73 31.99
C LEU A 101 -8.55 -8.82 33.13
N ARG A 102 -9.28 -9.93 33.28
CA ARG A 102 -10.20 -10.15 34.42
C ARG A 102 -9.48 -10.13 35.76
N GLN A 103 -8.22 -10.57 35.77
CA GLN A 103 -7.40 -10.71 36.97
C GLN A 103 -6.43 -9.52 37.15
N MET A 104 -6.44 -8.57 36.22
CA MET A 104 -5.56 -7.41 36.29
C MET A 104 -6.11 -6.40 37.30
N ASN A 105 -5.22 -5.78 38.08
CA ASN A 105 -5.58 -4.70 38.99
C ASN A 105 -6.14 -3.50 38.18
N PRO A 106 -7.37 -3.02 38.47
CA PRO A 106 -8.01 -1.92 37.75
C PRO A 106 -7.21 -0.61 37.75
N THR A 107 -6.52 -0.28 38.85
CA THR A 107 -5.66 0.91 38.98
C THR A 107 -4.45 0.82 38.04
N ILE A 108 -3.79 -0.35 37.98
CA ILE A 108 -2.66 -0.58 37.07
C ILE A 108 -3.11 -0.52 35.60
N LEU A 109 -4.28 -1.07 35.30
CA LEU A 109 -4.87 -0.98 33.97
C LEU A 109 -5.15 0.49 33.60
N GLY A 110 -5.76 1.26 34.51
CA GLY A 110 -6.04 2.68 34.33
C GLY A 110 -4.78 3.49 34.01
N ALA A 111 -3.70 3.32 34.77
CA ALA A 111 -2.43 3.99 34.51
C ALA A 111 -1.85 3.66 33.12
N LYS A 112 -1.97 2.40 32.66
CA LYS A 112 -1.53 1.99 31.32
C LYS A 112 -2.39 2.60 30.23
N LEU A 113 -3.70 2.67 30.44
CA LEU A 113 -4.61 3.31 29.48
C LEU A 113 -4.40 4.83 29.44
N GLN A 114 -3.97 5.45 30.54
CA GLN A 114 -3.58 6.86 30.55
C GLN A 114 -2.39 7.16 29.65
N ILE A 115 -1.38 6.30 29.65
CA ILE A 115 -0.24 6.40 28.73
C ILE A 115 -0.72 6.30 27.27
N LEU A 116 -1.64 5.38 26.96
CA LEU A 116 -2.21 5.24 25.61
C LEU A 116 -3.08 6.45 25.22
N GLY A 117 -3.84 6.98 26.17
CA GLY A 117 -4.66 8.18 26.01
C GLY A 117 -3.84 9.42 25.70
N GLY A 118 -2.66 9.56 26.31
CA GLY A 118 -1.72 10.64 25.99
C GLY A 118 -1.22 10.61 24.53
N LEU A 119 -1.29 9.46 23.85
CA LEU A 119 -1.01 9.32 22.42
C LEU A 119 -2.27 9.45 21.54
N GLY A 120 -3.45 9.56 22.14
CA GLY A 120 -4.74 9.63 21.46
C GLY A 120 -5.40 8.28 21.17
N ILE A 121 -4.96 7.19 21.79
CA ILE A 121 -5.60 5.86 21.66
C ILE A 121 -6.77 5.78 22.65
N LEU A 122 -7.99 6.02 22.17
CA LEU A 122 -9.22 6.05 22.97
C LEU A 122 -10.36 5.32 22.24
N GLY A 123 -11.43 4.96 22.97
CA GLY A 123 -12.67 4.39 22.42
C GLY A 123 -12.44 3.28 21.38
N SER A 124 -12.97 3.45 20.17
CA SER A 124 -12.89 2.43 19.12
C SER A 124 -11.45 2.03 18.73
N ASP A 125 -10.49 2.95 18.79
CA ASP A 125 -9.08 2.62 18.53
C ASP A 125 -8.47 1.81 19.66
N LEU A 126 -8.83 2.10 20.90
CA LEU A 126 -8.45 1.29 22.05
C LEU A 126 -9.00 -0.14 21.92
N VAL A 127 -10.27 -0.29 21.54
CA VAL A 127 -10.90 -1.59 21.27
C VAL A 127 -10.09 -2.34 20.22
N ARG A 128 -9.79 -1.71 19.08
CA ARG A 128 -9.01 -2.34 17.99
C ARG A 128 -7.64 -2.81 18.44
N VAL A 129 -6.92 -1.99 19.20
CA VAL A 129 -5.57 -2.29 19.70
C VAL A 129 -5.59 -3.44 20.70
N VAL A 130 -6.46 -3.36 21.72
CA VAL A 130 -6.51 -4.32 22.83
C VAL A 130 -7.12 -5.64 22.39
N VAL A 131 -8.22 -5.64 21.63
CA VAL A 131 -8.81 -6.89 21.09
C VAL A 131 -7.79 -7.64 20.26
N SER A 132 -7.04 -6.95 19.41
CA SER A 132 -6.07 -7.57 18.51
C SER A 132 -4.86 -8.13 19.27
N ARG A 133 -4.24 -7.33 20.15
CA ARG A 133 -2.96 -7.68 20.78
C ARG A 133 -2.86 -7.11 22.20
N PRO A 134 -3.53 -7.68 23.22
CA PRO A 134 -3.58 -7.10 24.56
C PRO A 134 -2.29 -7.31 25.36
N ARG A 135 -1.34 -8.13 24.88
CA ARG A 135 -0.21 -8.62 25.69
C ARG A 135 0.69 -7.50 26.22
N PHE A 136 0.75 -6.35 25.55
CA PHE A 136 1.50 -5.20 26.04
C PHE A 136 0.95 -4.68 27.37
N LEU A 137 -0.32 -4.92 27.68
CA LEU A 137 -0.92 -4.65 28.99
C LEU A 137 -0.45 -5.65 30.06
N ALA A 138 -0.14 -6.89 29.68
CA ALA A 138 0.30 -7.96 30.60
C ALA A 138 1.80 -7.92 30.95
N CYS A 139 2.62 -7.21 30.17
CA CYS A 139 4.06 -7.16 30.37
C CYS A 139 4.41 -6.66 31.79
N ARG A 140 5.19 -7.47 32.55
CA ARG A 140 5.90 -7.00 33.75
C ARG A 140 6.99 -6.03 33.30
N ILE A 141 7.06 -4.90 33.98
CA ILE A 141 7.87 -3.73 33.65
C ILE A 141 9.35 -4.12 33.66
N GLY A 142 9.88 -4.39 32.48
CA GLY A 142 11.32 -4.38 32.21
C GLY A 142 11.76 -3.12 31.48
N ARG A 143 10.80 -2.41 30.85
CA ARG A 143 10.83 -1.01 30.38
C ARG A 143 9.38 -0.54 30.36
N ASP A 144 9.09 0.60 30.98
CA ASP A 144 7.75 1.17 31.04
C ASP A 144 7.12 1.26 29.64
N LEU A 145 5.79 1.08 29.54
CA LEU A 145 5.04 1.32 28.31
C LEU A 145 5.37 2.72 27.77
N GLN A 146 5.55 3.69 28.67
CA GLN A 146 6.01 5.03 28.34
C GLN A 146 7.37 5.02 27.63
N ALA A 147 8.40 4.40 28.22
CA ALA A 147 9.73 4.33 27.61
C ALA A 147 9.73 3.65 26.22
N ARG A 148 8.85 2.65 26.02
CA ARG A 148 8.65 2.04 24.70
C ARG A 148 8.05 3.04 23.71
N LEU A 149 7.02 3.78 24.11
CA LEU A 149 6.43 4.82 23.27
C LEU A 149 7.44 5.92 22.96
N ASP A 150 8.22 6.36 23.93
CA ASP A 150 9.26 7.38 23.75
C ASP A 150 10.33 6.94 22.76
N PHE A 151 10.77 5.68 22.83
CA PHE A 151 11.66 5.14 21.80
C PHE A 151 11.00 5.12 20.43
N LEU A 152 9.75 4.65 20.33
CA LEU A 152 9.02 4.60 19.07
C LEU A 152 8.82 6.00 18.48
N ARG A 153 8.59 7.04 19.29
CA ARG A 153 8.52 8.44 18.85
C ARG A 153 9.76 8.86 18.06
N THR A 154 10.94 8.37 18.42
CA THR A 154 12.18 8.66 17.68
C THR A 154 12.19 8.13 16.24
N LEU A 155 11.28 7.22 15.89
CA LEU A 155 11.17 6.64 14.54
C LEU A 155 10.16 7.36 13.66
N PHE A 156 9.24 8.15 14.23
CA PHE A 156 8.15 8.79 13.49
C PHE A 156 8.30 10.31 13.47
N SER A 157 7.68 10.96 12.48
CA SER A 157 7.75 12.43 12.34
C SER A 157 6.77 13.15 13.26
N SER A 158 5.75 12.45 13.76
CA SER A 158 4.72 12.98 14.66
C SER A 158 4.06 11.86 15.48
N ASP A 159 3.44 12.22 16.59
CA ASP A 159 2.62 11.30 17.39
C ASP A 159 1.41 10.76 16.58
N ALA A 160 0.89 11.55 15.63
CA ALA A 160 -0.15 11.10 14.70
C ALA A 160 0.34 9.98 13.75
N ASP A 161 1.59 10.02 13.32
CA ASP A 161 2.20 8.94 12.53
C ASP A 161 2.40 7.68 13.36
N LEU A 162 2.88 7.84 14.60
CA LEU A 162 3.04 6.73 15.54
C LEU A 162 1.68 6.08 15.87
N LEU A 163 0.67 6.88 16.17
CA LEU A 163 -0.71 6.44 16.40
C LEU A 163 -1.22 5.60 15.22
N ARG A 164 -1.09 6.11 13.99
CA ARG A 164 -1.47 5.37 12.77
C ARG A 164 -0.71 4.06 12.64
N ALA A 165 0.58 4.02 12.97
CA ALA A 165 1.39 2.81 12.91
C ALA A 165 0.89 1.76 13.92
N ILE A 166 0.60 2.16 15.17
CA ILE A 166 0.11 1.28 16.23
C ILE A 166 -1.29 0.76 15.90
N ILE A 167 -2.21 1.62 15.47
CA ILE A 167 -3.56 1.21 15.08
C ILE A 167 -3.52 0.19 13.94
N ARG A 168 -2.62 0.38 12.97
CA ARG A 168 -2.45 -0.54 11.84
C ARG A 168 -1.80 -1.86 12.26
N ASN A 169 -0.85 -1.83 13.19
CA ASN A 169 -0.24 -3.02 13.76
C ASN A 169 0.02 -2.88 15.26
N PRO A 170 -0.95 -3.31 16.10
CA PRO A 170 -0.82 -3.30 17.55
C PRO A 170 0.36 -4.12 18.08
N THR A 171 0.93 -5.01 17.26
CA THR A 171 2.13 -5.79 17.63
C THR A 171 3.33 -4.90 17.91
N LEU A 172 3.38 -3.66 17.38
CA LEU A 172 4.44 -2.69 17.69
C LEU A 172 4.60 -2.46 19.20
N LEU A 173 3.49 -2.48 19.94
CA LEU A 173 3.49 -2.30 21.40
C LEU A 173 4.03 -3.52 22.15
N ASN A 174 4.17 -4.69 21.49
CA ASN A 174 4.67 -5.92 22.11
C ASN A 174 6.16 -6.16 21.86
N TYR A 175 6.79 -5.41 20.96
CA TYR A 175 8.21 -5.62 20.68
C TYR A 175 9.05 -5.12 21.85
N ASP A 176 10.06 -5.92 22.20
CA ASP A 176 11.11 -5.48 23.10
C ASP A 176 11.99 -4.46 22.36
N VAL A 177 12.20 -3.29 22.98
CA VAL A 177 12.93 -2.20 22.35
C VAL A 177 14.36 -2.65 22.01
N ASP A 178 15.02 -3.41 22.87
CA ASP A 178 16.47 -3.61 22.80
C ASP A 178 16.83 -4.91 22.14
N ARG A 179 16.01 -5.93 22.33
CA ARG A 179 16.18 -7.23 21.70
C ARG A 179 15.58 -7.27 20.30
N THR A 180 14.66 -6.38 19.95
CA THR A 180 13.91 -6.49 18.69
C THR A 180 13.90 -5.20 17.86
N VAL A 181 13.46 -4.06 18.43
CA VAL A 181 13.33 -2.84 17.62
C VAL A 181 14.69 -2.20 17.31
N LEU A 182 15.54 -2.04 18.31
CA LEU A 182 16.85 -1.39 18.20
C LEU A 182 17.82 -2.14 17.28
N PRO A 183 17.92 -3.49 17.30
CA PRO A 183 18.72 -4.22 16.32
C PRO A 183 18.25 -3.98 14.88
N CYS A 184 16.93 -3.92 14.66
CA CYS A 184 16.37 -3.57 13.35
C CYS A 184 16.75 -2.13 12.95
N VAL A 185 16.62 -1.17 13.88
CA VAL A 185 17.05 0.23 13.63
C VAL A 185 18.51 0.28 13.23
N ARG A 186 19.41 -0.38 13.99
CA ARG A 186 20.85 -0.43 13.70
C ARG A 186 21.17 -1.08 12.35
N LEU A 187 20.46 -2.15 11.98
CA LEU A 187 20.61 -2.81 10.68
C LEU A 187 20.28 -1.87 9.52
N TYR A 188 19.23 -1.06 9.65
CA TYR A 188 18.85 -0.10 8.61
C TYR A 188 19.78 1.13 8.60
N GLU A 189 20.22 1.60 9.76
CA GLU A 189 21.19 2.68 9.88
C GLU A 189 22.54 2.30 9.24
N SER A 190 23.02 1.08 9.42
CA SER A 190 24.30 0.62 8.86
C SER A 190 24.34 0.64 7.32
N VAL A 191 23.18 0.48 6.67
CA VAL A 191 23.05 0.60 5.21
C VAL A 191 22.62 1.99 4.75
N GLY A 192 22.51 2.96 5.66
CA GLY A 192 22.20 4.35 5.34
C GLY A 192 20.71 4.67 5.21
N VAL A 193 19.84 3.88 5.83
CA VAL A 193 18.41 4.19 6.00
C VAL A 193 18.20 4.78 7.39
N GLY A 194 17.88 6.08 7.45
CA GLY A 194 17.65 6.77 8.72
C GLY A 194 16.34 6.37 9.42
N ARG A 195 16.24 6.70 10.71
CA ARG A 195 15.10 6.34 11.58
C ARG A 195 13.74 6.78 11.06
N LEU A 196 13.62 8.02 10.59
CA LEU A 196 12.35 8.53 10.05
C LEU A 196 11.93 7.79 8.78
N ASP A 197 12.90 7.38 7.96
CA ASP A 197 12.63 6.58 6.78
C ASP A 197 12.24 5.14 7.14
N LEU A 198 12.82 4.58 8.21
CA LEU A 198 12.35 3.32 8.79
C LEU A 198 10.93 3.46 9.35
N GLY A 199 10.58 4.52 10.07
CA GLY A 199 9.20 4.76 10.53
C GLY A 199 8.18 4.81 9.39
N ARG A 200 8.54 5.46 8.27
CA ARG A 200 7.72 5.43 7.04
C ARG A 200 7.56 4.01 6.48
N LEU A 201 8.60 3.19 6.56
CA LEU A 201 8.51 1.77 6.17
C LEU A 201 7.60 0.99 7.14
N LEU A 202 7.67 1.25 8.45
CA LEU A 202 6.82 0.61 9.45
C LEU A 202 5.34 0.95 9.26
N LEU A 203 5.01 2.18 8.85
CA LEU A 203 3.65 2.58 8.47
C LEU A 203 3.10 1.75 7.31
N CYS A 204 3.94 1.44 6.33
CA CYS A 204 3.55 0.65 5.17
C CYS A 204 3.60 -0.86 5.43
N ARG A 205 4.59 -1.31 6.21
CA ARG A 205 4.94 -2.73 6.36
C ARG A 205 5.53 -3.03 7.73
N PRO A 206 4.66 -3.33 8.72
CA PRO A 206 5.08 -3.55 10.10
C PRO A 206 5.96 -4.79 10.32
N THR A 207 5.96 -5.74 9.39
CA THR A 207 6.79 -6.96 9.43
C THR A 207 8.29 -6.72 9.23
N VAL A 208 8.69 -5.48 8.94
CA VAL A 208 10.11 -5.09 8.82
C VAL A 208 10.89 -5.42 10.08
N ILE A 209 10.34 -5.18 11.26
CA ILE A 209 11.07 -5.35 12.53
C ILE A 209 11.54 -6.79 12.73
N THR A 210 10.70 -7.78 12.42
CA THR A 210 10.97 -9.18 12.76
C THR A 210 11.57 -10.00 11.61
N ARG A 211 11.54 -9.50 10.38
CA ARG A 211 11.96 -10.27 9.20
C ARG A 211 13.20 -9.74 8.51
N SER A 212 13.71 -8.58 8.91
CA SER A 212 14.83 -7.96 8.21
C SER A 212 16.13 -8.68 8.53
N SER A 213 16.78 -9.20 7.50
CA SER A 213 18.15 -9.68 7.53
C SER A 213 18.87 -9.30 6.23
N LEU A 214 20.10 -8.81 6.36
CA LEU A 214 20.97 -8.48 5.24
C LEU A 214 22.27 -9.26 5.42
N ASP A 215 22.36 -10.40 4.74
CA ASP A 215 23.59 -11.16 4.57
C ASP A 215 24.47 -10.52 3.48
N ASP A 216 25.71 -10.99 3.35
CA ASP A 216 26.69 -10.44 2.41
C ASP A 216 26.21 -10.53 0.95
N GLU A 217 25.47 -11.58 0.60
CA GLU A 217 24.92 -11.77 -0.74
C GLU A 217 23.82 -10.74 -1.06
N LYS A 218 22.93 -10.45 -0.11
CA LYS A 218 21.94 -9.37 -0.25
C LYS A 218 22.60 -7.99 -0.30
N LEU A 219 23.68 -7.78 0.45
CA LEU A 219 24.45 -6.55 0.39
C LEU A 219 25.14 -6.38 -0.96
N GLU A 220 25.63 -7.47 -1.56
CA GLU A 220 26.18 -7.43 -2.92
C GLU A 220 25.09 -7.15 -3.97
N LEU A 221 23.90 -7.76 -3.84
CA LEU A 221 22.76 -7.41 -4.70
C LEU A 221 22.40 -5.92 -4.59
N LEU A 222 22.42 -5.37 -3.38
CA LEU A 222 22.18 -3.95 -3.14
C LEU A 222 23.28 -3.08 -3.77
N ARG A 223 24.55 -3.50 -3.69
CA ARG A 223 25.71 -2.80 -4.27
C ARG A 223 25.65 -2.79 -5.80
N ARG A 224 25.25 -3.91 -6.42
CA ARG A 224 25.05 -4.02 -7.88
C ARG A 224 23.83 -3.25 -8.38
N THR A 225 22.84 -3.02 -7.52
CA THR A 225 21.65 -2.24 -7.87
C THR A 225 22.04 -0.78 -8.08
N PRO A 226 21.80 -0.16 -9.25
CA PRO A 226 22.21 1.21 -9.55
C PRO A 226 21.30 2.24 -8.85
N ILE A 227 21.34 2.29 -7.52
CA ILE A 227 20.53 3.16 -6.68
C ILE A 227 21.39 3.87 -5.63
N ARG A 228 21.35 5.20 -5.61
CA ARG A 228 22.12 6.01 -4.67
C ARG A 228 21.54 5.92 -3.26
N LYS A 229 22.40 5.83 -2.25
CA LYS A 229 22.04 6.09 -0.84
C LYS A 229 21.38 7.47 -0.72
N GLY A 230 20.28 7.54 0.02
CA GLY A 230 19.46 8.75 0.17
C GLY A 230 18.45 9.02 -0.95
N ALA A 231 18.44 8.24 -2.04
CA ALA A 231 17.35 8.32 -3.01
C ALA A 231 16.02 7.92 -2.37
N THR A 232 14.91 8.56 -2.76
CA THR A 232 13.57 8.28 -2.19
C THR A 232 13.21 6.80 -2.20
N LEU A 233 13.63 6.07 -3.24
CA LEU A 233 13.36 4.65 -3.43
C LEU A 233 14.32 3.72 -2.68
N TYR A 234 15.46 4.22 -2.20
CA TYR A 234 16.52 3.42 -1.59
C TYR A 234 16.01 2.59 -0.41
N LYS A 235 15.29 3.22 0.52
CA LYS A 235 14.67 2.55 1.67
C LYS A 235 13.75 1.39 1.27
N TYR A 236 13.04 1.49 0.15
CA TYR A 236 12.15 0.43 -0.33
C TYR A 236 12.93 -0.72 -0.97
N ALA A 237 13.98 -0.42 -1.73
CA ALA A 237 14.89 -1.44 -2.27
C ALA A 237 15.56 -2.24 -1.15
N VAL A 238 16.21 -1.55 -0.21
CA VAL A 238 16.81 -2.16 0.99
C VAL A 238 15.79 -3.04 1.70
N THR A 239 14.58 -2.51 1.90
CA THR A 239 13.53 -3.25 2.57
C THR A 239 13.17 -4.53 1.83
N VAL A 240 12.90 -4.48 0.52
CA VAL A 240 12.55 -5.67 -0.26
C VAL A 240 13.64 -6.73 -0.17
N LEU A 241 14.91 -6.35 -0.19
CA LEU A 241 16.03 -7.29 -0.01
C LEU A 241 16.06 -7.86 1.42
N ALA A 242 15.97 -6.99 2.44
CA ALA A 242 16.11 -7.36 3.83
C ALA A 242 15.08 -8.41 4.29
N ILE A 243 13.83 -8.25 3.86
CA ILE A 243 12.71 -9.10 4.30
C ILE A 243 12.42 -10.31 3.40
N SER A 244 13.11 -10.42 2.27
CA SER A 244 12.97 -11.55 1.37
C SER A 244 14.07 -12.57 1.66
N HIS A 245 13.75 -13.86 1.51
CA HIS A 245 14.79 -14.88 1.43
C HIS A 245 15.60 -14.71 0.15
N LEU A 246 16.91 -14.92 0.22
CA LEU A 246 17.81 -14.76 -0.93
C LEU A 246 17.38 -15.63 -2.12
N GLU A 247 17.11 -16.92 -1.88
CA GLU A 247 16.62 -17.86 -2.91
C GLU A 247 15.38 -17.32 -3.65
N THR A 248 14.47 -16.66 -2.91
CA THR A 248 13.27 -16.05 -3.50
C THR A 248 13.61 -14.85 -4.37
N LEU A 249 14.58 -14.02 -3.97
CA LEU A 249 15.04 -12.88 -4.77
C LEU A 249 15.67 -13.38 -6.08
N LEU A 250 16.59 -14.34 -5.99
CA LEU A 250 17.28 -14.92 -7.13
C LEU A 250 16.29 -15.59 -8.09
N THR A 251 15.34 -16.38 -7.57
CA THR A 251 14.29 -17.00 -8.39
C THR A 251 13.47 -15.95 -9.16
N LYS A 252 13.18 -14.79 -8.55
CA LYS A 252 12.43 -13.72 -9.20
C LYS A 252 13.25 -12.96 -10.23
N ILE A 253 14.55 -12.78 -9.99
CA ILE A 253 15.49 -12.23 -10.96
C ILE A 253 15.56 -13.17 -12.17
N SER A 254 15.85 -14.45 -11.95
CA SER A 254 15.92 -15.44 -13.04
C SER A 254 14.61 -15.64 -13.78
N ASN A 255 13.46 -15.40 -13.13
CA ASN A 255 12.19 -15.40 -13.82
C ASN A 255 12.04 -14.25 -14.83
N LEU A 256 12.65 -13.09 -14.58
CA LEU A 256 12.70 -12.00 -15.55
C LEU A 256 13.73 -12.30 -16.65
N GLU A 257 14.88 -12.89 -16.30
CA GLU A 257 15.92 -13.26 -17.27
C GLU A 257 15.42 -14.23 -18.35
N LYS A 258 14.46 -15.12 -18.01
CA LYS A 258 13.77 -16.00 -18.98
C LYS A 258 13.09 -15.26 -20.14
N PHE A 259 12.85 -13.96 -20.02
CA PHE A 259 12.27 -13.13 -21.07
C PHE A 259 13.30 -12.29 -21.83
N GLY A 260 14.60 -12.61 -21.69
CA GLY A 260 15.69 -11.98 -22.43
C GLY A 260 16.37 -10.81 -21.72
N PHE A 261 16.00 -10.48 -20.49
CA PHE A 261 16.68 -9.43 -19.73
C PHE A 261 17.99 -9.95 -19.14
N SER A 262 19.02 -9.12 -19.16
CA SER A 262 20.23 -9.32 -18.36
C SER A 262 19.96 -9.05 -16.88
N THR A 263 20.80 -9.62 -15.99
CA THR A 263 20.73 -9.34 -14.55
C THR A 263 20.80 -7.83 -14.27
N ASP A 264 21.66 -7.09 -14.97
CA ASP A 264 21.85 -5.66 -14.73
C ASP A 264 20.65 -4.83 -15.19
N GLU A 265 19.95 -5.23 -16.25
CA GLU A 265 18.67 -4.63 -16.63
C GLU A 265 17.58 -4.88 -15.59
N VAL A 266 17.54 -6.09 -15.01
CA VAL A 266 16.61 -6.42 -13.93
C VAL A 266 16.91 -5.58 -12.68
N LEU A 267 18.19 -5.44 -12.31
CA LEU A 267 18.60 -4.61 -11.18
C LEU A 267 18.35 -3.13 -11.43
N SER A 268 18.54 -2.63 -12.66
CA SER A 268 18.17 -1.28 -13.07
C SER A 268 16.66 -1.05 -13.02
N LEU A 269 15.86 -2.05 -13.40
CA LEU A 269 14.41 -2.01 -13.23
C LEU A 269 14.01 -1.99 -11.76
N PHE A 270 14.65 -2.82 -10.92
CA PHE A 270 14.45 -2.88 -9.48
C PHE A 270 14.80 -1.56 -8.78
N ALA A 271 15.90 -0.90 -9.16
CA ALA A 271 16.30 0.41 -8.65
C ALA A 271 15.20 1.47 -8.83
N ARG A 272 14.52 1.45 -9.99
CA ARG A 272 13.43 2.38 -10.33
C ARG A 272 12.08 1.93 -9.78
N ASN A 273 11.89 0.62 -9.57
CA ASN A 273 10.64 0.02 -9.12
C ASN A 273 10.90 -1.16 -8.18
N PRO A 274 11.21 -0.92 -6.88
CA PRO A 274 11.55 -1.98 -5.94
C PRO A 274 10.48 -3.07 -5.80
N ASN A 275 9.22 -2.71 -6.04
CA ASN A 275 8.09 -3.65 -6.00
C ASN A 275 8.11 -4.69 -7.14
N VAL A 276 8.99 -4.58 -8.14
CA VAL A 276 9.05 -5.59 -9.21
C VAL A 276 9.41 -6.97 -8.64
N LEU A 277 10.33 -7.02 -7.67
CA LEU A 277 10.70 -8.24 -6.96
C LEU A 277 9.71 -8.64 -5.86
N THR A 278 8.59 -7.94 -5.69
CA THR A 278 7.49 -8.40 -4.82
C THR A 278 6.41 -9.16 -5.58
N LEU A 279 6.41 -9.08 -6.93
CA LEU A 279 5.52 -9.87 -7.78
C LEU A 279 5.78 -11.38 -7.65
N SER A 280 4.75 -12.19 -7.86
CA SER A 280 4.92 -13.65 -7.95
C SER A 280 5.48 -14.03 -9.31
N VAL A 281 6.19 -15.15 -9.36
CA VAL A 281 6.75 -15.74 -10.57
C VAL A 281 5.65 -15.93 -11.63
N GLU A 282 4.51 -16.50 -11.22
CA GLU A 282 3.38 -16.78 -12.10
C GLU A 282 2.73 -15.52 -12.66
N LYS A 283 2.67 -14.44 -11.86
CA LYS A 283 2.09 -13.17 -12.32
C LYS A 283 2.95 -12.54 -13.40
N VAL A 284 4.27 -12.51 -13.21
CA VAL A 284 5.21 -12.02 -14.23
C VAL A 284 5.10 -12.89 -15.47
N GLN A 285 5.17 -14.22 -15.34
CA GLN A 285 5.07 -15.13 -16.49
C GLN A 285 3.78 -14.93 -17.29
N ARG A 286 2.62 -14.92 -16.62
CA ARG A 286 1.33 -14.73 -17.31
C ARG A 286 1.24 -13.40 -18.05
N ASN A 287 1.70 -12.32 -17.42
CA ASN A 287 1.69 -11.02 -18.05
C ASN A 287 2.65 -10.98 -19.24
N MET A 288 3.88 -11.47 -19.08
CA MET A 288 4.88 -11.52 -20.15
C MET A 288 4.44 -12.39 -21.33
N THR A 289 3.93 -13.60 -21.08
CA THR A 289 3.40 -14.48 -22.14
C THR A 289 2.27 -13.81 -22.92
N TYR A 290 1.36 -13.10 -22.25
CA TYR A 290 0.31 -12.36 -22.94
C TYR A 290 0.85 -11.17 -23.74
N ILE A 291 1.77 -10.40 -23.16
CA ILE A 291 2.37 -9.22 -23.79
C ILE A 291 3.15 -9.60 -25.05
N MET A 292 4.00 -10.62 -24.98
CA MET A 292 4.80 -11.08 -26.12
C MET A 292 3.97 -11.89 -27.10
N GLY A 293 3.07 -12.75 -26.60
CA GLY A 293 2.32 -13.70 -27.42
C GLY A 293 1.09 -13.13 -28.09
N ALA A 294 0.28 -12.36 -27.36
CA ALA A 294 -1.00 -11.83 -27.84
C ALA A 294 -0.90 -10.35 -28.26
N ILE A 295 -0.25 -9.51 -27.45
CA ILE A 295 -0.10 -8.08 -27.78
C ILE A 295 1.03 -7.86 -28.80
N LYS A 296 1.96 -8.81 -28.92
CA LYS A 296 3.13 -8.76 -29.83
C LYS A 296 4.05 -7.56 -29.56
N ILE A 297 4.22 -7.20 -28.28
CA ILE A 297 5.15 -6.15 -27.86
C ILE A 297 6.48 -6.78 -27.40
N ALA A 298 7.59 -6.17 -27.82
CA ALA A 298 8.93 -6.59 -27.46
C ALA A 298 9.17 -6.47 -25.92
N PRO A 299 9.85 -7.44 -25.28
CA PRO A 299 9.98 -7.48 -23.82
C PRO A 299 10.70 -6.26 -23.23
N GLU A 300 11.60 -5.61 -23.97
CA GLU A 300 12.37 -4.43 -23.55
C GLU A 300 11.47 -3.25 -23.18
N ILE A 301 10.25 -3.20 -23.73
CA ILE A 301 9.24 -2.20 -23.38
C ILE A 301 8.88 -2.25 -21.88
N ILE A 302 9.03 -3.40 -21.22
CA ILE A 302 8.80 -3.55 -19.77
C ILE A 302 9.84 -2.77 -18.95
N LEU A 303 11.07 -2.64 -19.44
CA LEU A 303 12.11 -1.84 -18.79
C LEU A 303 11.73 -0.35 -18.76
N ARG A 304 10.93 0.10 -19.72
CA ARG A 304 10.40 1.47 -19.79
C ARG A 304 9.05 1.61 -19.08
N TYR A 305 8.18 0.60 -19.19
CA TYR A 305 6.80 0.62 -18.69
C TYR A 305 6.46 -0.61 -17.85
N PRO A 306 7.05 -0.75 -16.64
CA PRO A 306 6.85 -1.94 -15.83
C PRO A 306 5.42 -2.11 -15.32
N LEU A 307 4.59 -1.07 -15.40
CA LEU A 307 3.15 -1.13 -15.10
C LEU A 307 2.46 -2.32 -15.77
N LEU A 308 2.88 -2.68 -16.99
CA LEU A 308 2.29 -3.78 -17.76
C LEU A 308 2.37 -5.13 -17.01
N ILE A 309 3.44 -5.40 -16.26
CA ILE A 309 3.56 -6.62 -15.43
C ILE A 309 2.93 -6.47 -14.04
N PHE A 310 2.63 -5.24 -13.59
CA PHE A 310 1.89 -5.00 -12.34
C PHE A 310 0.38 -5.17 -12.53
N CYS A 311 -0.17 -4.81 -13.69
CA CYS A 311 -1.60 -4.86 -13.97
C CYS A 311 -2.19 -6.26 -13.73
N ASN A 312 -3.45 -6.31 -13.31
CA ASN A 312 -4.22 -7.54 -13.34
C ASN A 312 -4.49 -7.89 -14.81
N LEU A 313 -4.05 -9.07 -15.23
CA LEU A 313 -4.14 -9.51 -16.62
C LEU A 313 -5.59 -9.50 -17.10
N ASP A 314 -6.47 -10.22 -16.40
CA ASP A 314 -7.83 -10.51 -16.86
C ASP A 314 -8.80 -9.35 -16.59
N ARG A 315 -8.52 -8.48 -15.62
CA ARG A 315 -9.42 -7.35 -15.27
C ARG A 315 -9.04 -6.02 -15.89
N VAL A 316 -7.79 -5.85 -16.32
CA VAL A 316 -7.28 -4.56 -16.79
C VAL A 316 -6.53 -4.71 -18.11
N LEU A 317 -5.46 -5.51 -18.16
CA LEU A 317 -4.59 -5.53 -19.33
C LEU A 317 -5.29 -6.11 -20.56
N ARG A 318 -5.86 -7.32 -20.44
CA ARG A 318 -6.56 -8.01 -21.54
C ARG A 318 -7.81 -7.23 -21.98
N PRO A 319 -8.77 -6.86 -21.11
CA PRO A 319 -9.97 -6.17 -21.56
C PRO A 319 -9.66 -4.87 -22.30
N ARG A 320 -8.68 -4.09 -21.83
CA ARG A 320 -8.31 -2.83 -22.47
C ARG A 320 -7.56 -3.02 -23.77
N HIS A 321 -6.66 -4.01 -23.85
CA HIS A 321 -6.02 -4.38 -25.10
C HIS A 321 -7.05 -4.83 -26.14
N MET A 322 -7.95 -5.75 -25.79
CA MET A 322 -8.98 -6.26 -26.70
C MET A 322 -9.93 -5.16 -27.16
N LEU A 323 -10.32 -4.24 -26.27
CA LEU A 323 -11.11 -3.08 -26.69
C LEU A 323 -10.38 -2.27 -27.76
N GLY A 324 -9.08 -2.04 -27.60
CA GLY A 324 -8.30 -1.32 -28.61
C GLY A 324 -8.22 -2.02 -29.95
N VAL A 325 -8.08 -3.36 -29.95
CA VAL A 325 -8.18 -4.17 -31.18
C VAL A 325 -9.54 -3.99 -31.83
N LYS A 326 -10.62 -4.03 -31.04
CA LYS A 326 -11.99 -3.84 -31.56
C LYS A 326 -12.21 -2.44 -32.14
N MET A 327 -11.66 -1.41 -31.52
CA MET A 327 -11.73 -0.04 -32.01
C MET A 327 -10.97 0.13 -33.33
N GLU A 328 -9.86 -0.59 -33.53
CA GLU A 328 -9.12 -0.62 -34.80
C GLU A 328 -9.92 -1.37 -35.88
N GLU A 329 -10.53 -2.52 -35.56
CA GLU A 329 -11.41 -3.25 -36.48
C GLU A 329 -12.61 -2.43 -36.96
N MET A 330 -13.12 -1.52 -36.12
CA MET A 330 -14.25 -0.65 -36.40
C MET A 330 -13.83 0.69 -37.05
N ASP A 331 -12.55 0.85 -37.42
CA ASP A 331 -11.96 2.08 -37.98
C ASP A 331 -12.18 3.34 -37.10
N LEU A 332 -12.33 3.17 -35.78
CA LEU A 332 -12.61 4.27 -34.86
C LEU A 332 -11.34 5.03 -34.46
N GLN A 333 -10.19 4.35 -34.42
CA GLN A 333 -8.92 4.96 -34.02
C GLN A 333 -7.72 4.26 -34.68
N SER A 334 -6.82 5.05 -35.26
CA SER A 334 -5.54 4.56 -35.78
C SER A 334 -4.45 4.56 -34.70
N ARG A 335 -3.43 3.72 -34.88
CA ARG A 335 -2.25 3.55 -33.98
C ARG A 335 -2.52 2.80 -32.66
N MET A 336 -3.52 1.93 -32.64
CA MET A 336 -3.76 0.99 -31.53
C MET A 336 -2.73 -0.16 -31.48
N LYS A 337 -1.69 -0.12 -32.31
CA LYS A 337 -0.55 -1.05 -32.30
C LYS A 337 0.65 -0.55 -31.50
N GLU A 338 0.72 0.75 -31.21
CA GLU A 338 1.86 1.30 -30.47
C GLU A 338 1.75 1.02 -28.96
N PRO A 339 2.82 0.59 -28.27
CA PRO A 339 2.75 0.32 -26.82
C PRO A 339 2.28 1.51 -25.97
N ALA A 340 2.49 2.74 -26.46
CA ALA A 340 2.19 3.97 -25.73
C ALA A 340 0.70 4.14 -25.39
N TRP A 341 -0.20 3.82 -26.32
CA TRP A 341 -1.64 3.95 -26.05
C TRP A 341 -2.09 2.96 -24.99
N LEU A 342 -1.59 1.72 -25.03
CA LEU A 342 -1.97 0.68 -24.08
C LEU A 342 -1.47 1.03 -22.68
N VAL A 343 -0.22 1.52 -22.57
CA VAL A 343 0.33 2.01 -21.30
C VAL A 343 -0.51 3.15 -20.73
N ARG A 344 -0.99 4.06 -21.58
CA ARG A 344 -1.92 5.14 -21.19
C ARG A 344 -3.25 4.55 -20.73
N ALA A 345 -3.82 3.62 -21.49
CA ALA A 345 -5.09 2.97 -21.21
C ALA A 345 -5.05 2.26 -19.87
N VAL A 346 -4.08 1.38 -19.60
CA VAL A 346 -4.01 0.59 -18.35
C VAL A 346 -3.73 1.42 -17.10
N ARG A 347 -3.19 2.64 -17.25
CA ARG A 347 -2.97 3.57 -16.13
C ARG A 347 -4.25 4.26 -15.64
N MET A 348 -5.26 4.39 -16.51
CA MET A 348 -6.50 5.10 -16.18
C MET A 348 -7.34 4.33 -15.16
N LYS A 349 -8.04 5.06 -14.28
CA LYS A 349 -9.16 4.48 -13.53
C LYS A 349 -10.25 4.05 -14.52
N GLU A 350 -11.06 3.09 -14.10
CA GLU A 350 -12.10 2.50 -14.94
C GLU A 350 -13.03 3.53 -15.56
N GLN A 351 -13.64 4.38 -14.73
CA GLN A 351 -14.57 5.40 -15.19
C GLN A 351 -13.94 6.30 -16.26
N ARG A 352 -12.74 6.80 -16.00
CA ARG A 352 -12.02 7.67 -16.94
C ARG A 352 -11.65 6.94 -18.24
N PHE A 353 -11.32 5.65 -18.16
CA PHE A 353 -11.04 4.85 -19.34
C PHE A 353 -12.29 4.74 -20.22
N LEU A 354 -13.45 4.39 -19.63
CA LEU A 354 -14.71 4.28 -20.37
C LEU A 354 -15.13 5.62 -20.98
N GLU A 355 -15.01 6.72 -20.24
CA GLU A 355 -15.29 8.07 -20.77
C GLU A 355 -14.46 8.41 -22.01
N VAL A 356 -13.17 8.09 -21.99
CA VAL A 356 -12.23 8.51 -23.04
C VAL A 356 -12.29 7.62 -24.28
N PHE A 357 -12.61 6.33 -24.11
CA PHE A 357 -12.49 5.34 -25.18
C PHE A 357 -13.80 4.67 -25.59
N VAL A 358 -14.86 4.81 -24.79
CA VAL A 358 -16.17 4.18 -25.06
C VAL A 358 -17.23 5.26 -25.24
N MET A 359 -17.44 6.09 -24.21
CA MET A 359 -18.51 7.09 -24.18
C MET A 359 -18.24 8.32 -25.04
N CYS A 360 -17.05 8.43 -25.63
CA CYS A 360 -16.72 9.47 -26.60
C CYS A 360 -17.35 9.22 -27.98
N HIS A 361 -17.89 8.02 -28.21
CA HIS A 361 -18.56 7.62 -29.43
C HIS A 361 -20.09 7.76 -29.30
N PRO A 362 -20.83 7.84 -30.43
CA PRO A 362 -22.28 7.76 -30.45
C PRO A 362 -22.83 6.54 -29.70
N GLU A 363 -24.06 6.64 -29.19
CA GLU A 363 -24.65 5.66 -28.26
C GLU A 363 -24.69 4.23 -28.79
N ASP A 364 -24.94 4.06 -30.10
CA ASP A 364 -24.97 2.75 -30.76
C ASP A 364 -23.58 2.08 -30.78
N ILE A 365 -22.51 2.86 -31.01
CA ILE A 365 -21.13 2.38 -31.01
C ILE A 365 -20.65 2.16 -29.57
N SER A 366 -20.93 3.12 -28.68
CA SER A 366 -20.58 3.04 -27.26
C SER A 366 -21.17 1.78 -26.62
N SER A 367 -22.44 1.47 -26.89
CA SER A 367 -23.10 0.27 -26.38
C SER A 367 -22.42 -1.02 -26.86
N LYS A 368 -22.07 -1.12 -28.15
CA LYS A 368 -21.34 -2.27 -28.71
C LYS A 368 -19.95 -2.44 -28.09
N LEU A 369 -19.21 -1.33 -27.95
CA LEU A 369 -17.88 -1.33 -27.33
C LEU A 369 -17.97 -1.73 -25.85
N MET A 370 -18.99 -1.27 -25.14
CA MET A 370 -19.21 -1.59 -23.73
C MET A 370 -19.58 -3.07 -23.52
N GLU A 371 -20.45 -3.62 -24.36
CA GLU A 371 -20.79 -5.05 -24.37
C GLU A 371 -19.54 -5.90 -24.63
N TYR A 372 -18.78 -5.56 -25.68
CA TYR A 372 -17.54 -6.24 -26.03
C TYR A 372 -16.52 -6.18 -24.88
N TYR A 373 -16.29 -5.00 -24.30
CA TYR A 373 -15.39 -4.82 -23.16
C TYR A 373 -15.82 -5.66 -21.95
N SER A 374 -17.13 -5.70 -21.67
CA SER A 374 -17.70 -6.46 -20.56
C SER A 374 -17.53 -7.98 -20.72
N SER A 375 -17.56 -8.49 -21.96
CA SER A 375 -17.34 -9.92 -22.23
C SER A 375 -15.96 -10.43 -21.77
N PHE A 376 -14.94 -9.57 -21.81
CA PHE A 376 -13.60 -9.89 -21.29
C PHE A 376 -13.48 -9.64 -19.77
N LYS A 377 -14.36 -8.81 -19.22
CA LYS A 377 -14.31 -8.36 -17.82
C LYS A 377 -15.07 -9.32 -16.90
N GLY A 378 -14.52 -10.51 -16.70
CA GLY A 378 -15.17 -11.49 -15.82
C GLY A 378 -14.81 -12.95 -16.06
N LEU A 379 -14.02 -13.25 -17.09
CA LEU A 379 -13.47 -14.59 -17.33
C LEU A 379 -12.53 -15.00 -16.19
N ARG A 380 -13.10 -15.50 -15.08
CA ARG A 380 -12.39 -16.32 -14.08
C ARG A 380 -12.09 -17.66 -14.73
N ARG A 381 -10.86 -18.13 -14.60
CA ARG A 381 -10.50 -19.45 -15.12
C ARG A 381 -11.23 -20.55 -14.33
N LEU A 382 -11.74 -21.54 -15.06
CA LEU A 382 -12.19 -22.83 -14.52
C LEU A 382 -11.10 -23.53 -13.68
N ALA A 383 -9.82 -23.22 -13.91
CA ALA A 383 -8.67 -23.77 -13.18
C ALA A 383 -8.34 -23.07 -11.84
N GLU A 384 -9.15 -22.13 -11.34
CA GLU A 384 -8.98 -21.61 -9.97
C GLU A 384 -9.53 -22.56 -8.89
N SER A 385 -10.39 -23.52 -9.24
CA SER A 385 -10.94 -24.51 -8.31
C SER A 385 -9.95 -25.60 -7.89
N SER A 386 -8.80 -25.75 -8.56
CA SER A 386 -7.81 -26.81 -8.27
C SER A 386 -6.56 -26.35 -7.52
N ARG A 387 -6.50 -25.11 -7.03
CA ARG A 387 -5.36 -24.67 -6.21
C ARG A 387 -5.46 -25.16 -4.77
N SER A 388 -5.02 -26.39 -4.53
CA SER A 388 -4.48 -26.80 -3.22
C SER A 388 -3.41 -25.78 -2.82
N THR A 389 -3.70 -25.02 -1.78
CA THR A 389 -3.01 -23.77 -1.46
C THR A 389 -1.81 -24.04 -0.55
N ARG A 390 -0.71 -24.57 -1.09
CA ARG A 390 0.62 -24.27 -0.50
C ARG A 390 1.08 -22.92 -1.03
N LYS A 391 0.53 -21.85 -0.46
CA LYS A 391 0.96 -20.47 -0.70
C LYS A 391 2.41 -20.29 -0.24
N LYS A 392 3.40 -20.51 -1.11
CA LYS A 392 4.68 -19.77 -1.06
C LYS A 392 4.48 -18.35 -1.61
N THR A 393 3.43 -17.65 -1.15
CA THR A 393 3.21 -16.24 -1.49
C THR A 393 3.68 -15.36 -0.35
N PHE A 394 4.29 -14.24 -0.72
CA PHE A 394 4.72 -13.18 0.17
C PHE A 394 3.63 -12.85 1.22
N PRO A 395 3.90 -12.94 2.53
CA PRO A 395 2.88 -12.68 3.54
C PRO A 395 2.78 -11.16 3.67
N TYR A 396 1.72 -10.61 3.09
CA TYR A 396 1.25 -9.26 3.42
C TYR A 396 0.53 -9.29 4.76
#